data_AF-A0A8B8BGJ2-F1
#
_entry.id   AF-A0A8B8BGJ2-F1
#
_cell.length_a   1.000
_cell.length_b   1.000
_cell.length_c   1.000
_cell.angle_alpha   90.00
_cell.angle_beta   90.00
_cell.angle_gamma   90.00
#
_symmetry.space_group_name_H-M   'P 1'
#
loop_
_entity.id
_entity.type
_entity.pdbx_description
1 polymer ?
#
loop_
_entity_poly.entity_id
_entity_poly.type
_entity_poly.pdbx_seq_one_letter_code
_entity_poly.pdbx_strand_id
1 'polypeptide(L)'
;MLSIRTTTNLYTWLRSCGLTKGPYRRGLLVALSLALSVWMYTSLSVYLVTGYHDHCLSVNPDLVIPHDLQLQQMSDQKLSCLFQRYVTSLQKLCSEPKRFGNVDYGGVRICADDGVAPSEGCVMYSYNHDLSDRFIQQIHAKYRCSAVFYGDDLQLRKKSNILGFNQIVNTHVNELSVLILKIKPSDVQFLLEFSLSVEKSHIKQIILEIHFESGQERREDYVSILRALRELYSAGYEIYWFDRNWEFVEYPRKNRRKAKCFTINMFRRHTSTSKGNKTVSETTSIDLPMVAPFGTKSLPKEDVLRFQEEYAKYITKHQILCKQMLRLGNIVDGGWDICHDAQFRPKSPCTVYSIGISWDFSFDEDMERTYGCDVFSFDPSMNTDDFQRSEHIKFYNVGLGDKVTEIEVKGSKWKIKNLKTIMAELGHTNKRIDVLKIDIEGHERQSLPEIIESGALKNVVQLCMETHSYFDLGAMRKLHELGFRVFWAHQNPWAPMYTNDETLSYGMEVYFVNTNFIN
;
A
#
# COMPACT_ATOMS: atom_id res chain seq x y z
N MET A 1 -26.99 -4.02 18.48
CA MET A 1 -27.91 -3.92 19.65
C MET A 1 -27.86 -2.53 20.32
N LEU A 2 -27.94 -1.42 19.55
CA LEU A 2 -28.03 -0.06 20.12
C LEU A 2 -29.30 0.71 19.72
N SER A 3 -30.20 0.10 18.93
CA SER A 3 -31.44 0.76 18.46
C SER A 3 -32.61 0.75 19.46
N ILE A 4 -32.48 0.06 20.60
CA ILE A 4 -33.63 -0.18 21.51
C ILE A 4 -33.57 0.68 22.79
N ARG A 5 -32.43 1.33 23.10
CA ARG A 5 -32.29 2.12 24.35
C ARG A 5 -32.61 3.62 24.20
N THR A 6 -32.71 4.16 22.99
CA THR A 6 -33.01 5.60 22.77
C THR A 6 -34.51 5.89 22.66
N THR A 7 -35.32 4.92 22.24
CA THR A 7 -36.78 5.07 22.09
C THR A 7 -37.50 5.16 23.44
N THR A 8 -36.93 4.58 24.50
CA THR A 8 -37.50 4.58 25.85
C THR A 8 -37.38 5.94 26.56
N ASN A 9 -36.35 6.74 26.26
CA ASN A 9 -36.13 8.06 26.88
C ASN A 9 -36.92 9.20 26.23
N LEU A 10 -37.25 9.09 24.94
CA LEU A 10 -38.06 10.11 24.26
C LEU A 10 -39.53 10.04 24.70
N TYR A 11 -40.03 8.84 24.98
CA TYR A 11 -41.40 8.60 25.42
C TYR A 11 -41.68 9.10 26.84
N THR A 12 -40.68 9.04 27.72
CA THR A 12 -40.76 9.58 29.10
C THR A 12 -40.69 11.09 29.12
N TRP A 13 -39.87 11.72 28.27
CA TRP A 13 -39.79 13.18 28.14
C TRP A 13 -41.05 13.80 27.52
N LEU A 14 -41.63 13.17 26.50
CA LEU A 14 -42.90 13.62 25.89
C LEU A 14 -44.11 13.52 26.84
N ARG A 15 -44.04 12.65 27.87
CA ARG A 15 -45.06 12.58 28.92
C ARG A 15 -44.94 13.73 29.92
N SER A 16 -43.74 14.23 30.23
CA SER A 16 -43.58 15.33 31.20
C SER A 16 -43.97 16.71 30.63
N CYS A 17 -43.97 16.88 29.31
CA CYS A 17 -44.36 18.14 28.66
C CYS A 17 -45.87 18.29 28.37
N GLY A 18 -46.74 17.40 28.88
CA GLY A 18 -48.21 17.58 28.82
C GLY A 18 -48.87 17.43 27.44
N LEU A 19 -48.13 17.05 26.39
CA LEU A 19 -48.59 16.99 24.99
C LEU A 19 -49.47 15.75 24.66
N THR A 20 -50.23 15.22 25.62
CA THR A 20 -50.82 13.86 25.50
C THR A 20 -52.27 13.78 25.00
N LYS A 21 -52.94 14.88 24.61
CA LYS A 21 -54.33 14.82 24.11
C LYS A 21 -54.57 15.70 22.88
N GLY A 22 -54.84 15.07 21.72
CA GLY A 22 -55.32 15.74 20.50
C GLY A 22 -55.21 14.87 19.22
N PRO A 23 -56.08 15.07 18.21
CA PRO A 23 -56.20 14.21 17.02
C PRO A 23 -55.04 14.34 16.00
N TYR A 24 -54.15 15.31 16.15
CA TYR A 24 -53.01 15.56 15.25
C TYR A 24 -51.74 14.73 15.57
N ARG A 25 -51.87 13.75 16.49
CA ARG A 25 -50.79 12.97 17.10
C ARG A 25 -49.93 12.18 16.11
N ARG A 26 -50.55 11.61 15.06
CA ARG A 26 -49.82 10.79 14.07
C ARG A 26 -48.98 11.64 13.11
N GLY A 27 -49.49 12.81 12.70
CA GLY A 27 -48.78 13.70 11.77
C GLY A 27 -47.52 14.31 12.39
N LEU A 28 -47.61 14.79 13.64
CA LEU A 28 -46.48 15.45 14.30
C LEU A 28 -45.35 14.47 14.69
N LEU A 29 -45.69 13.26 15.13
CA LEU A 29 -44.69 12.22 15.45
C LEU A 29 -43.97 11.69 14.20
N VAL A 30 -44.67 11.57 13.07
CA VAL A 30 -44.08 11.18 11.78
C VAL A 30 -43.19 12.31 11.24
N ALA A 31 -43.62 13.56 11.33
CA ALA A 31 -42.81 14.70 10.91
C ALA A 31 -41.53 14.85 11.75
N LEU A 32 -41.61 14.67 13.08
CA LEU A 32 -40.44 14.70 13.96
C LEU A 32 -39.49 13.51 13.75
N SER A 33 -40.01 12.31 13.47
CA SER A 33 -39.15 11.15 13.16
C SER A 33 -38.49 11.29 11.78
N LEU A 34 -39.18 11.86 10.79
CA LEU A 34 -38.61 12.21 9.48
C LEU A 34 -37.55 13.31 9.62
N ALA A 35 -37.82 14.36 10.40
CA ALA A 35 -36.86 15.43 10.63
C ALA A 35 -35.63 14.95 11.40
N LEU A 36 -35.79 14.10 12.44
CA LEU A 36 -34.66 13.50 13.17
C LEU A 36 -33.89 12.49 12.33
N SER A 37 -34.57 11.72 11.47
CA SER A 37 -33.89 10.76 10.59
C SER A 37 -33.15 11.48 9.46
N VAL A 38 -33.70 12.54 8.87
CA VAL A 38 -33.02 13.41 7.91
C VAL A 38 -31.88 14.18 8.59
N TRP A 39 -32.07 14.71 9.80
CA TRP A 39 -31.01 15.39 10.55
C TRP A 39 -29.91 14.43 10.99
N MET A 40 -30.23 13.21 11.45
CA MET A 40 -29.22 12.18 11.72
C MET A 40 -28.52 11.72 10.44
N TYR A 41 -29.22 11.58 9.31
CA TYR A 41 -28.59 11.19 8.04
C TYR A 41 -27.68 12.28 7.50
N THR A 42 -28.13 13.54 7.52
CA THR A 42 -27.32 14.69 7.08
C THR A 42 -26.17 14.98 8.04
N SER A 43 -26.37 14.83 9.35
CA SER A 43 -25.31 15.03 10.35
C SER A 43 -24.33 13.86 10.39
N LEU A 44 -24.77 12.59 10.23
CA LEU A 44 -23.84 11.46 10.02
C LEU A 44 -23.13 11.57 8.68
N SER A 45 -23.81 11.99 7.62
CA SER A 45 -23.19 12.19 6.31
C SER A 45 -22.14 13.29 6.40
N VAL A 46 -22.45 14.43 7.02
CA VAL A 46 -21.48 15.53 7.23
C VAL A 46 -20.34 15.14 8.19
N TYR A 47 -20.58 14.36 9.25
CA TYR A 47 -19.51 13.87 10.13
C TYR A 47 -18.66 12.74 9.52
N LEU A 48 -19.24 11.91 8.64
CA LEU A 48 -18.50 10.86 7.92
C LEU A 48 -17.72 11.43 6.71
N VAL A 49 -18.13 12.57 6.17
CA VAL A 49 -17.57 13.18 4.95
C VAL A 49 -16.42 14.16 5.23
N THR A 50 -16.28 14.70 6.44
CA THR A 50 -15.39 15.86 6.66
C THR A 50 -13.99 15.57 7.22
N GLY A 51 -13.69 14.34 7.65
CA GLY A 51 -12.40 14.03 8.32
C GLY A 51 -11.29 13.46 7.43
N TYR A 52 -11.63 12.77 6.33
CA TYR A 52 -10.69 11.91 5.57
C TYR A 52 -10.37 12.39 4.15
N HIS A 53 -11.04 13.43 3.64
CA HIS A 53 -11.12 13.67 2.19
C HIS A 53 -9.88 14.25 1.51
N ASP A 54 -8.92 14.77 2.25
CA ASP A 54 -7.74 15.37 1.61
C ASP A 54 -6.59 14.37 1.43
N HIS A 55 -6.70 13.11 1.89
CA HIS A 55 -5.58 12.14 1.88
C HIS A 55 -4.25 12.72 2.40
N CYS A 56 -4.37 13.66 3.35
CA CYS A 56 -3.27 14.43 3.90
C CYS A 56 -2.44 15.17 2.84
N LEU A 57 -3.06 15.71 1.78
CA LEU A 57 -2.38 16.49 0.75
C LEU A 57 -2.09 17.94 1.17
N SER A 58 -2.73 18.42 2.24
CA SER A 58 -2.47 19.72 2.85
C SER A 58 -1.17 19.81 3.66
N VAL A 59 -0.49 18.69 3.94
CA VAL A 59 0.87 18.76 4.52
C VAL A 59 1.90 19.10 3.44
N ASN A 60 3.03 19.69 3.86
CA ASN A 60 4.09 20.09 2.93
C ASN A 60 4.53 18.88 2.07
N PRO A 61 4.53 19.00 0.72
CA PRO A 61 4.91 17.90 -0.18
C PRO A 61 6.35 17.42 -0.01
N ASP A 62 7.25 18.24 0.54
CA ASP A 62 8.63 17.83 0.83
C ASP A 62 8.72 16.89 2.04
N LEU A 63 7.64 16.80 2.83
CA LEU A 63 7.49 15.91 3.99
C LEU A 63 8.66 16.00 4.99
N VAL A 64 9.23 17.18 5.13
CA VAL A 64 10.26 17.44 6.15
C VAL A 64 9.60 17.49 7.51
N ILE A 65 10.09 16.68 8.45
CA ILE A 65 9.62 16.72 9.85
C ILE A 65 10.17 18.01 10.50
N PRO A 66 9.30 18.92 10.97
CA PRO A 66 9.72 20.19 11.51
C PRO A 66 10.40 20.05 12.88
N HIS A 67 10.99 21.16 13.37
CA HIS A 67 11.59 21.21 14.69
C HIS A 67 10.56 21.11 15.82
N ASP A 68 11.02 20.78 17.04
CA ASP A 68 10.18 20.41 18.18
C ASP A 68 9.10 21.46 18.52
N LEU A 69 9.44 22.75 18.50
CA LEU A 69 8.48 23.82 18.77
C LEU A 69 7.31 23.83 17.78
N GLN A 70 7.61 23.58 16.49
CA GLN A 70 6.59 23.54 15.45
C GLN A 70 5.73 22.29 15.56
N LEU A 71 6.33 21.11 15.82
CA LEU A 71 5.58 19.87 16.09
C LEU A 71 4.60 20.08 17.26
N GLN A 72 5.05 20.72 18.33
CA GLN A 72 4.22 21.01 19.51
C GLN A 72 3.08 22.02 19.23
N GLN A 73 3.16 22.80 18.16
CA GLN A 73 2.12 23.77 17.76
C GLN A 73 1.14 23.23 16.71
N MET A 74 1.46 22.12 16.02
CA MET A 74 0.58 21.53 15.00
C MET A 74 -0.70 20.98 15.62
N SER A 75 -1.83 20.98 14.90
CA SER A 75 -3.02 20.27 15.35
C SER A 75 -2.82 18.75 15.31
N ASP A 76 -3.60 17.99 16.08
CA ASP A 76 -3.53 16.53 16.11
C ASP A 76 -3.77 15.91 14.71
N GLN A 77 -4.68 16.49 13.94
CA GLN A 77 -4.92 16.09 12.54
C GLN A 77 -3.68 16.30 11.67
N LYS A 78 -2.99 17.45 11.80
CA LYS A 78 -1.77 17.72 11.04
C LYS A 78 -0.61 16.81 11.45
N LEU A 79 -0.49 16.47 12.73
CA LEU A 79 0.50 15.52 13.23
C LEU A 79 0.26 14.12 12.67
N SER A 80 -0.98 13.63 12.77
CA SER A 80 -1.39 12.34 12.22
C SER A 80 -1.15 12.27 10.71
N CYS A 81 -1.51 13.33 9.98
CA CYS A 81 -1.27 13.43 8.54
C CYS A 81 0.21 13.48 8.17
N LEU A 82 1.03 14.28 8.89
CA LEU A 82 2.47 14.34 8.66
C LEU A 82 3.10 12.97 8.90
N PHE A 83 2.75 12.29 10.00
CA PHE A 83 3.21 10.94 10.28
C PHE A 83 2.84 9.99 9.14
N GLN A 84 1.56 9.90 8.79
CA GLN A 84 1.08 8.99 7.76
C GLN A 84 1.78 9.21 6.43
N ARG A 85 1.90 10.48 6.00
CA ARG A 85 2.58 10.81 4.74
C ARG A 85 4.07 10.54 4.80
N TYR A 86 4.74 10.83 5.92
CA TYR A 86 6.17 10.57 6.08
C TYR A 86 6.50 9.09 6.01
N VAL A 87 5.77 8.24 6.75
CA VAL A 87 6.05 6.79 6.78
C VAL A 87 5.66 6.06 5.51
N THR A 88 4.79 6.63 4.68
CA THR A 88 4.43 6.08 3.35
C THR A 88 5.10 6.83 2.20
N SER A 89 6.19 7.56 2.46
CA SER A 89 6.95 8.24 1.42
C SER A 89 8.37 7.72 1.37
N LEU A 90 8.75 7.21 0.20
CA LEU A 90 10.08 6.65 -0.02
C LEU A 90 11.09 7.78 -0.16
N GLN A 91 12.18 7.67 0.60
CA GLN A 91 13.26 8.65 0.63
C GLN A 91 14.42 8.20 -0.27
N LYS A 92 14.61 6.89 -0.38
CA LYS A 92 15.67 6.28 -1.17
C LYS A 92 15.19 5.00 -1.85
N LEU A 93 15.67 4.77 -3.06
CA LEU A 93 15.43 3.53 -3.79
C LEU A 93 16.31 2.42 -3.20
N CYS A 94 15.68 1.31 -2.81
CA CYS A 94 16.33 0.00 -2.77
C CYS A 94 15.89 -0.74 -4.02
N SER A 95 16.83 -1.17 -4.85
CA SER A 95 16.54 -1.85 -6.11
C SER A 95 15.99 -3.25 -5.85
N GLU A 96 16.56 -3.97 -4.88
CA GLU A 96 16.22 -5.35 -4.53
C GLU A 96 15.69 -5.50 -3.09
N PRO A 97 14.48 -5.01 -2.79
CA PRO A 97 13.85 -5.24 -1.49
C PRO A 97 13.31 -6.67 -1.42
N LYS A 98 14.00 -7.55 -0.70
CA LYS A 98 13.60 -8.96 -0.58
C LYS A 98 12.85 -9.23 0.72
N ARG A 99 11.68 -9.88 0.61
CA ARG A 99 10.93 -10.35 1.78
C ARG A 99 11.50 -11.68 2.28
N PHE A 100 11.85 -11.72 3.56
CA PHE A 100 12.24 -12.93 4.27
C PHE A 100 11.16 -13.28 5.30
N GLY A 101 10.89 -14.56 5.52
CA GLY A 101 9.83 -15.03 6.39
C GLY A 101 8.48 -15.17 5.67
N ASN A 102 7.39 -15.04 6.42
CA ASN A 102 6.04 -15.25 5.89
C ASN A 102 5.47 -13.97 5.23
N VAL A 103 4.39 -14.14 4.45
CA VAL A 103 3.65 -13.02 3.81
C VAL A 103 2.70 -12.33 4.78
N ASP A 104 2.12 -13.09 5.71
CA ASP A 104 1.20 -12.61 6.73
C ASP A 104 1.99 -11.87 7.83
N TYR A 105 2.41 -12.59 8.88
CA TYR A 105 3.15 -12.06 10.02
C TYR A 105 4.47 -12.81 10.24
N GLY A 106 5.45 -12.11 10.81
CA GLY A 106 6.76 -12.70 11.13
C GLY A 106 7.74 -12.72 9.94
N GLY A 107 7.42 -12.04 8.84
CA GLY A 107 8.36 -11.74 7.76
C GLY A 107 8.60 -10.23 7.61
N VAL A 108 9.80 -9.86 7.17
CA VAL A 108 10.21 -8.45 6.96
C VAL A 108 10.95 -8.31 5.63
N ARG A 109 11.05 -7.07 5.11
CA ARG A 109 11.79 -6.79 3.88
C ARG A 109 13.17 -6.23 4.17
N ILE A 110 14.18 -6.86 3.60
CA ILE A 110 15.58 -6.46 3.74
C ILE A 110 16.09 -6.02 2.37
N CYS A 111 16.71 -4.86 2.32
CA CYS A 111 17.35 -4.40 1.11
C CYS A 111 18.58 -5.27 0.80
N ALA A 112 18.63 -5.84 -0.40
CA ALA A 112 19.71 -6.69 -0.87
C ALA A 112 20.70 -5.96 -1.79
N ASP A 113 20.55 -4.64 -1.98
CA ASP A 113 21.49 -3.83 -2.77
C ASP A 113 22.92 -3.89 -2.20
N ASP A 114 23.90 -3.88 -3.10
CA ASP A 114 25.32 -3.88 -2.76
C ASP A 114 25.69 -2.75 -1.79
N GLY A 115 26.47 -3.08 -0.76
CA GLY A 115 26.86 -2.16 0.31
C GLY A 115 25.81 -2.00 1.41
N VAL A 116 24.53 -2.27 1.15
CA VAL A 116 23.45 -2.20 2.15
C VAL A 116 23.06 -3.59 2.65
N ALA A 117 23.19 -4.62 1.81
CA ALA A 117 22.88 -6.00 2.13
C ALA A 117 23.55 -6.49 3.43
N PRO A 118 22.91 -7.42 4.17
CA PRO A 118 23.53 -8.05 5.32
C PRO A 118 24.89 -8.68 4.97
N SER A 119 25.87 -8.49 5.85
CA SER A 119 27.18 -9.14 5.69
C SER A 119 27.05 -10.66 5.89
N GLU A 120 27.94 -11.43 5.27
CA GLU A 120 28.04 -12.86 5.58
C GLU A 120 28.43 -13.06 7.06
N GLY A 121 27.76 -13.99 7.74
CA GLY A 121 28.00 -14.26 9.17
C GLY A 121 27.45 -13.19 10.10
N CYS A 122 26.56 -12.31 9.63
CA CYS A 122 26.07 -11.19 10.42
C CYS A 122 25.24 -11.60 11.65
N VAL A 123 25.00 -10.63 12.53
CA VAL A 123 24.00 -10.76 13.59
C VAL A 123 22.81 -9.86 13.26
N MET A 124 21.59 -10.39 13.41
CA MET A 124 20.35 -9.64 13.34
C MET A 124 19.70 -9.60 14.72
N TYR A 125 19.18 -8.44 15.11
CA TYR A 125 18.54 -8.26 16.41
C TYR A 125 17.06 -7.98 16.20
N SER A 126 16.22 -8.66 16.97
CA SER A 126 14.78 -8.49 16.96
C SER A 126 14.28 -8.17 18.37
N TYR A 127 13.71 -6.98 18.55
CA TYR A 127 13.14 -6.52 19.81
C TYR A 127 11.61 -6.57 19.75
N ASN A 128 10.98 -7.30 20.68
CA ASN A 128 9.53 -7.51 20.79
C ASN A 128 8.84 -8.06 19.52
N HIS A 129 9.60 -8.40 18.49
CA HIS A 129 9.09 -8.89 17.22
C HIS A 129 9.41 -10.39 17.06
N ASP A 130 8.36 -11.22 16.97
CA ASP A 130 8.51 -12.65 16.76
C ASP A 130 8.60 -12.96 15.26
N LEU A 131 9.83 -13.14 14.77
CA LEU A 131 10.10 -13.51 13.38
C LEU A 131 9.84 -15.00 13.19
N SER A 132 9.31 -15.38 12.02
CA SER A 132 8.93 -16.76 11.72
C SER A 132 10.15 -17.67 11.61
N ASP A 133 9.97 -18.98 11.83
CA ASP A 133 11.06 -19.95 11.65
C ASP A 133 11.58 -19.94 10.20
N ARG A 134 10.69 -19.67 9.23
CA ARG A 134 11.06 -19.46 7.82
C ARG A 134 12.02 -18.28 7.65
N PHE A 135 11.78 -17.16 8.35
CA PHE A 135 12.70 -16.02 8.31
C PHE A 135 14.10 -16.44 8.76
N ILE A 136 14.19 -17.12 9.91
CA ILE A 136 15.47 -17.57 10.47
C ILE A 136 16.20 -18.49 9.48
N GLN A 137 15.48 -19.44 8.89
CA GLN A 137 16.03 -20.38 7.91
C GLN A 137 16.54 -19.68 6.65
N GLN A 138 15.76 -18.77 6.06
CA GLN A 138 16.13 -18.10 4.82
C GLN A 138 17.32 -17.14 5.01
N ILE A 139 17.34 -16.41 6.13
CA ILE A 139 18.44 -15.49 6.44
C ILE A 139 19.73 -16.24 6.71
N HIS A 140 19.67 -17.34 7.47
CA HIS A 140 20.83 -18.19 7.68
C HIS A 140 21.29 -18.82 6.36
N ALA A 141 20.38 -19.31 5.51
CA ALA A 141 20.74 -19.91 4.24
C ALA A 141 21.43 -18.90 3.29
N LYS A 142 20.91 -17.66 3.21
CA LYS A 142 21.43 -16.65 2.27
C LYS A 142 22.68 -15.92 2.78
N TYR A 143 22.70 -15.52 4.04
CA TYR A 143 23.75 -14.64 4.58
C TYR A 143 24.51 -15.27 5.76
N ARG A 144 24.20 -16.51 6.16
CA ARG A 144 24.79 -17.15 7.36
C ARG A 144 24.61 -16.34 8.64
N CYS A 145 23.59 -15.50 8.70
CA CYS A 145 23.38 -14.64 9.85
C CYS A 145 22.70 -15.38 11.00
N SER A 146 23.04 -14.97 12.22
CA SER A 146 22.36 -15.38 13.45
C SER A 146 21.30 -14.36 13.84
N ALA A 147 20.12 -14.82 14.28
CA ALA A 147 19.07 -13.95 14.81
C ALA A 147 19.05 -14.02 16.34
N VAL A 148 19.11 -12.86 16.99
CA VAL A 148 19.04 -12.71 18.44
C VAL A 148 17.75 -11.99 18.81
N PHE A 149 16.98 -12.59 19.71
CA PHE A 149 15.66 -12.09 20.11
C PHE A 149 15.70 -11.54 21.54
N TYR A 150 15.12 -10.35 21.72
CA TYR A 150 14.95 -9.68 23.02
C TYR A 150 13.51 -9.20 23.18
N GLY A 151 13.01 -9.17 24.41
CA GLY A 151 11.70 -8.62 24.71
C GLY A 151 10.80 -9.51 25.57
N ASP A 152 9.82 -8.87 26.21
CA ASP A 152 8.88 -9.52 27.12
C ASP A 152 7.75 -10.25 26.37
N ASP A 153 7.46 -9.81 25.14
CA ASP A 153 6.41 -10.35 24.26
C ASP A 153 6.85 -11.55 23.41
N LEU A 154 8.05 -12.08 23.64
CA LEU A 154 8.55 -13.23 22.90
C LEU A 154 7.91 -14.54 23.39
N GLN A 155 7.59 -15.44 22.44
CA GLN A 155 7.20 -16.82 22.76
C GLN A 155 8.24 -17.47 23.70
N LEU A 156 7.79 -18.25 24.68
CA LEU A 156 8.60 -18.81 25.79
C LEU A 156 9.91 -19.50 25.35
N ARG A 157 10.00 -19.97 24.10
CA ARG A 157 11.18 -20.65 23.52
C ARG A 157 12.31 -19.72 23.05
N LYS A 158 12.10 -18.39 23.00
CA LYS A 158 13.06 -17.40 22.48
C LYS A 158 13.47 -16.32 23.51
N LYS A 159 13.11 -16.49 24.79
CA LYS A 159 13.43 -15.50 25.83
C LYS A 159 14.93 -15.48 26.14
N SER A 160 15.59 -14.36 25.87
CA SER A 160 16.87 -14.00 26.47
C SER A 160 16.63 -12.91 27.53
N ASN A 161 17.38 -12.94 28.63
CA ASN A 161 17.28 -11.90 29.67
C ASN A 161 17.64 -10.54 29.09
N ILE A 162 16.82 -9.53 29.39
CA ILE A 162 16.96 -8.16 28.94
C ILE A 162 18.33 -7.62 29.36
N LEU A 163 19.22 -7.40 28.39
CA LEU A 163 20.38 -6.54 28.55
C LEU A 163 19.95 -5.13 28.11
N GLY A 164 20.32 -4.10 28.86
CA GLY A 164 20.03 -2.71 28.48
C GLY A 164 20.63 -2.37 27.11
N PHE A 165 19.98 -1.50 26.33
CA PHE A 165 20.41 -1.14 24.97
C PHE A 165 21.89 -0.69 24.87
N ASN A 166 22.38 0.06 25.86
CA ASN A 166 23.80 0.42 25.94
C ASN A 166 24.71 -0.82 25.94
N GLN A 167 24.27 -1.93 26.53
CA GLN A 167 25.00 -3.18 26.48
C GLN A 167 24.84 -3.86 25.11
N ILE A 168 23.69 -3.81 24.44
CA ILE A 168 23.54 -4.35 23.06
C ILE A 168 24.50 -3.65 22.09
N VAL A 169 24.55 -2.31 22.11
CA VAL A 169 25.46 -1.52 21.26
C VAL A 169 26.91 -1.66 21.68
N ASN A 170 27.22 -1.66 22.98
CA ASN A 170 28.60 -1.71 23.46
C ASN A 170 29.21 -3.14 23.43
N THR A 171 28.41 -4.20 23.43
CA THR A 171 28.92 -5.59 23.49
C THR A 171 29.24 -6.14 22.10
N HIS A 172 28.68 -5.58 21.02
CA HIS A 172 28.85 -6.08 19.65
C HIS A 172 29.40 -4.99 18.74
N VAL A 173 30.69 -4.72 18.90
CA VAL A 173 31.50 -3.73 18.14
C VAL A 173 31.71 -4.15 16.67
N ASN A 174 31.19 -5.31 16.25
CA ASN A 174 31.31 -5.80 14.88
C ASN A 174 29.94 -5.77 14.15
N GLU A 175 29.77 -4.76 13.31
CA GLU A 175 28.78 -4.62 12.20
C GLU A 175 27.39 -5.28 12.40
N LEU A 176 26.49 -4.60 13.13
CA LEU A 176 25.08 -4.96 13.18
C LEU A 176 24.43 -4.76 11.80
N SER A 177 24.08 -5.84 11.10
CA SER A 177 23.50 -5.72 9.75
C SER A 177 22.04 -5.24 9.79
N VAL A 178 21.20 -5.84 10.64
CA VAL A 178 19.77 -5.51 10.69
C VAL A 178 19.28 -5.45 12.13
N LEU A 179 18.63 -4.33 12.48
CA LEU A 179 17.92 -4.15 13.74
C LEU A 179 16.42 -4.02 13.47
N ILE A 180 15.62 -4.88 14.10
CA ILE A 180 14.17 -4.94 13.95
C ILE A 180 13.55 -4.57 15.31
N LEU A 181 12.74 -3.52 15.36
CA LEU A 181 12.09 -3.03 16.57
C LEU A 181 10.58 -3.01 16.39
N LYS A 182 9.85 -3.78 17.21
CA LYS A 182 8.41 -3.58 17.39
C LYS A 182 8.19 -2.54 18.49
N ILE A 183 7.55 -1.43 18.12
CA ILE A 183 7.33 -0.27 18.99
C ILE A 183 5.84 -0.18 19.31
N LYS A 184 5.48 -0.45 20.57
CA LYS A 184 4.15 -0.16 21.14
C LYS A 184 4.13 1.26 21.74
N PRO A 185 2.96 1.81 22.13
CA PRO A 185 2.90 3.09 22.82
C PRO A 185 3.78 3.17 24.09
N SER A 186 3.97 2.05 24.80
CA SER A 186 4.90 1.95 25.94
C SER A 186 6.38 2.13 25.56
N ASP A 187 6.74 1.87 24.31
CA ASP A 187 8.12 1.80 23.82
C ASP A 187 8.54 3.11 23.12
N VAL A 188 7.64 4.09 23.00
CA VAL A 188 7.89 5.35 22.29
C VAL A 188 9.04 6.14 22.90
N GLN A 189 9.14 6.17 24.24
CA GLN A 189 10.26 6.83 24.92
C GLN A 189 11.59 6.12 24.63
N PHE A 190 11.57 4.78 24.59
CA PHE A 190 12.73 3.98 24.20
C PHE A 190 13.16 4.28 22.76
N LEU A 191 12.21 4.37 21.81
CA LEU A 191 12.51 4.72 20.42
C LEU A 191 13.18 6.10 20.30
N LEU A 192 12.72 7.08 21.07
CA LEU A 192 13.31 8.42 21.08
C LEU A 192 14.75 8.40 21.60
N GLU A 193 15.00 7.78 22.75
CA GLU A 193 16.35 7.64 23.31
C GLU A 193 17.29 6.89 22.38
N PHE A 194 16.79 5.81 21.76
CA PHE A 194 17.49 5.06 20.73
C PHE A 194 17.93 5.98 19.58
N SER A 195 16.98 6.71 18.99
CA SER A 195 17.24 7.57 17.83
C SER A 195 18.29 8.65 18.08
N LEU A 196 18.36 9.17 19.31
CA LEU A 196 19.36 10.17 19.72
C LEU A 196 20.77 9.60 19.87
N SER A 197 20.91 8.28 20.00
CA SER A 197 22.20 7.60 20.20
C SER A 197 22.72 6.85 18.96
N VAL A 198 21.87 6.68 17.95
CA VAL A 198 22.11 5.80 16.79
C VAL A 198 23.25 6.27 15.89
N GLU A 199 23.57 7.56 15.88
CA GLU A 199 24.64 8.13 15.03
C GLU A 199 25.99 7.43 15.24
N LYS A 200 26.26 7.00 16.49
CA LYS A 200 27.50 6.31 16.90
C LYS A 200 27.51 4.82 16.58
N SER A 201 26.38 4.26 16.13
CA SER A 201 26.25 2.85 15.78
C SER A 201 26.57 2.62 14.29
N HIS A 202 26.97 1.40 13.93
CA HIS A 202 27.23 0.99 12.54
C HIS A 202 26.13 0.05 12.02
N ILE A 203 24.86 0.42 12.23
CA ILE A 203 23.72 -0.40 11.80
C ILE A 203 23.46 -0.16 10.32
N LYS A 204 23.46 -1.22 9.49
CA LYS A 204 23.16 -1.05 8.05
C LYS A 204 21.69 -0.76 7.80
N GLN A 205 20.80 -1.53 8.42
CA GLN A 205 19.35 -1.43 8.21
C GLN A 205 18.59 -1.44 9.54
N ILE A 206 17.60 -0.56 9.65
CA ILE A 206 16.67 -0.46 10.78
C ILE A 206 15.26 -0.68 10.26
N ILE A 207 14.53 -1.59 10.88
CA ILE A 207 13.14 -1.90 10.57
C ILE A 207 12.32 -1.59 11.82
N LEU A 208 11.34 -0.69 11.70
CA LEU A 208 10.46 -0.30 12.81
C LEU A 208 9.03 -0.73 12.49
N GLU A 209 8.44 -1.59 13.31
CA GLU A 209 7.01 -1.90 13.31
C GLU A 209 6.32 -1.06 14.38
N ILE A 210 5.65 0.02 13.98
CA ILE A 210 5.08 1.04 14.87
C ILE A 210 3.59 0.79 15.06
N HIS A 211 3.18 0.55 16.30
CA HIS A 211 1.79 0.29 16.70
C HIS A 211 1.14 1.49 17.38
N PHE A 212 -0.09 1.79 17.00
CA PHE A 212 -0.98 2.73 17.69
C PHE A 212 -2.14 2.01 18.38
N GLU A 213 -2.46 2.39 19.61
CA GLU A 213 -3.59 1.83 20.35
C GLU A 213 -4.93 2.42 19.88
N SER A 214 -5.93 1.55 19.72
CA SER A 214 -7.26 1.90 19.25
C SER A 214 -7.95 2.90 20.17
N GLY A 215 -8.23 4.12 19.67
CA GLY A 215 -8.90 5.15 20.45
C GLY A 215 -8.02 5.81 21.51
N GLN A 216 -6.71 5.54 21.49
CA GLN A 216 -5.71 6.14 22.37
C GLN A 216 -4.51 6.67 21.57
N GLU A 217 -4.73 7.12 20.35
CA GLU A 217 -3.72 7.85 19.57
C GLU A 217 -3.43 9.18 20.27
N ARG A 218 -2.40 9.20 21.10
CA ARG A 218 -2.04 10.40 21.86
C ARG A 218 -1.17 11.31 21.02
N ARG A 219 -1.39 12.61 21.18
CA ARG A 219 -0.55 13.65 20.60
C ARG A 219 0.93 13.45 20.94
N GLU A 220 1.24 13.09 22.19
CA GLU A 220 2.63 12.88 22.62
C GLU A 220 3.31 11.74 21.86
N ASP A 221 2.57 10.71 21.47
CA ASP A 221 3.10 9.58 20.71
C ASP A 221 3.49 10.03 19.30
N TYR A 222 2.60 10.74 18.59
CA TYR A 222 2.92 11.31 17.27
C TYR A 222 4.14 12.23 17.32
N VAL A 223 4.20 13.15 18.28
CA VAL A 223 5.32 14.08 18.40
C VAL A 223 6.62 13.31 18.66
N SER A 224 6.63 12.35 19.57
CA SER A 224 7.84 11.61 19.94
C SER A 224 8.32 10.69 18.83
N ILE A 225 7.41 10.00 18.13
CA ILE A 225 7.72 9.17 16.97
C ILE A 225 8.26 10.04 15.83
N LEU A 226 7.61 11.16 15.50
CA LEU A 226 8.10 12.08 14.46
C LEU A 226 9.49 12.62 14.80
N ARG A 227 9.74 12.99 16.06
CA ARG A 227 11.08 13.38 16.52
C ARG A 227 12.08 12.26 16.28
N ALA A 228 11.79 11.03 16.71
CA ALA A 228 12.68 9.90 16.52
C ALA A 228 12.98 9.62 15.03
N LEU A 229 11.97 9.72 14.16
CA LEU A 229 12.13 9.57 12.72
C LEU A 229 13.01 10.66 12.11
N ARG A 230 12.93 11.89 12.61
CA ARG A 230 13.80 13.00 12.20
C ARG A 230 15.25 12.79 12.63
N GLU A 231 15.47 12.28 13.84
CA GLU A 231 16.82 11.96 14.33
C GLU A 231 17.43 10.79 13.55
N LEU A 232 16.65 9.75 13.24
CA LEU A 232 17.08 8.64 12.37
C LEU A 232 17.47 9.13 10.97
N TYR A 233 16.64 10.00 10.37
CA TYR A 233 16.95 10.61 9.08
C TYR A 233 18.23 11.45 9.13
N SER A 234 18.42 12.22 10.19
CA SER A 234 19.62 13.04 10.41
C SER A 234 20.88 12.19 10.60
N ALA A 235 20.76 11.01 11.21
CA ALA A 235 21.82 10.00 11.31
C ALA A 235 22.10 9.24 9.99
N GLY A 236 21.35 9.55 8.93
CA GLY A 236 21.53 9.02 7.58
C GLY A 236 20.64 7.83 7.23
N TYR A 237 19.64 7.48 8.04
CA TYR A 237 18.71 6.39 7.73
C TYR A 237 17.58 6.89 6.83
N GLU A 238 17.44 6.30 5.64
CA GLU A 238 16.43 6.68 4.66
C GLU A 238 15.42 5.55 4.46
N ILE A 239 14.13 5.89 4.43
CA ILE A 239 13.04 4.93 4.17
C ILE A 239 13.12 4.46 2.72
N TYR A 240 13.20 3.14 2.54
CA TYR A 240 13.18 2.48 1.22
C TYR A 240 11.99 1.55 1.02
N TRP A 241 11.30 1.17 2.11
CA TRP A 241 10.10 0.36 2.06
C TRP A 241 9.19 0.66 3.25
N PHE A 242 7.88 0.50 3.06
CA PHE A 242 6.91 0.49 4.13
C PHE A 242 5.82 -0.58 3.88
N ASP A 243 5.24 -1.10 4.95
CA ASP A 243 4.04 -1.91 4.91
C ASP A 243 2.95 -1.25 5.75
N ARG A 244 1.71 -1.28 5.27
CA ARG A 244 0.52 -1.00 6.06
C ARG A 244 0.06 -2.35 6.60
N ASN A 245 0.40 -2.67 7.84
CA ASN A 245 0.17 -4.01 8.38
C ASN A 245 -1.35 -4.26 8.47
N TRP A 246 -1.86 -4.99 7.49
CA TRP A 246 -3.28 -5.20 7.21
C TRP A 246 -4.02 -5.87 8.37
N GLU A 247 -3.33 -6.70 9.16
CA GLU A 247 -3.83 -7.36 10.38
C GLU A 247 -4.32 -6.36 11.42
N PHE A 248 -3.81 -5.13 11.38
CA PHE A 248 -4.13 -4.04 12.30
C PHE A 248 -4.96 -2.93 11.64
N VAL A 249 -5.58 -3.21 10.50
CA VAL A 249 -6.60 -2.34 9.90
C VAL A 249 -7.90 -2.47 10.70
N GLU A 250 -8.58 -1.36 10.95
CA GLU A 250 -9.84 -1.39 11.70
C GLU A 250 -10.93 -2.19 10.97
N TYR A 251 -11.35 -3.31 11.56
CA TYR A 251 -12.42 -4.18 11.04
C TYR A 251 -13.85 -3.98 11.61
N PRO A 252 -14.31 -2.84 12.18
CA PRO A 252 -15.73 -2.61 12.23
C PRO A 252 -16.23 -2.25 10.82
N ARG A 253 -17.42 -2.79 10.47
CA ARG A 253 -18.15 -2.79 9.17
C ARG A 253 -18.17 -1.51 8.30
N LYS A 254 -17.45 -0.43 8.61
CA LYS A 254 -17.51 0.86 7.89
C LYS A 254 -16.19 1.63 7.70
N ASN A 255 -15.04 1.25 8.30
CA ASN A 255 -13.82 2.05 8.08
C ASN A 255 -12.54 1.23 7.88
N ARG A 256 -12.40 0.62 6.70
CA ARG A 256 -11.17 -0.04 6.23
C ARG A 256 -10.13 0.95 5.68
N ARG A 257 -10.26 2.25 5.98
CA ARG A 257 -9.41 3.33 5.42
C ARG A 257 -8.26 3.75 6.34
N LYS A 258 -8.12 3.14 7.52
CA LYS A 258 -7.09 3.50 8.52
C LYS A 258 -6.26 2.29 8.97
N ALA A 259 -4.93 2.43 8.90
CA ALA A 259 -3.98 1.46 9.44
C ALA A 259 -3.52 1.93 10.83
N LYS A 260 -3.43 0.99 11.78
CA LYS A 260 -2.91 1.25 13.12
C LYS A 260 -1.47 0.76 13.32
N CYS A 261 -0.94 0.10 12.31
CA CYS A 261 0.40 -0.42 12.35
C CYS A 261 1.08 -0.18 11.00
N PHE A 262 2.30 0.33 11.08
CA PHE A 262 3.16 0.56 9.93
C PHE A 262 4.51 -0.08 10.20
N THR A 263 4.98 -0.90 9.28
CA THR A 263 6.38 -1.31 9.24
C THR A 263 7.12 -0.39 8.30
N ILE A 264 8.17 0.30 8.77
CA ILE A 264 9.06 1.11 7.94
C ILE A 264 10.45 0.47 7.93
N ASN A 265 11.05 0.42 6.76
CA ASN A 265 12.35 -0.20 6.55
C ASN A 265 13.29 0.89 6.03
N MET A 266 14.40 1.05 6.75
CA MET A 266 15.35 2.13 6.54
C MET A 266 16.73 1.53 6.40
N PHE A 267 17.56 2.12 5.54
CA PHE A 267 18.99 1.81 5.52
C PHE A 267 19.83 3.06 5.68
N ARG A 268 21.05 2.90 6.20
CA ARG A 268 21.98 4.01 6.35
C ARG A 268 22.62 4.35 5.02
N ARG A 269 22.58 5.63 4.66
CA ARG A 269 23.30 6.21 3.53
C ARG A 269 24.81 6.04 3.75
N HIS A 270 25.51 5.44 2.80
CA HIS A 270 26.98 5.38 2.83
C HIS A 270 27.59 6.75 2.54
N THR A 271 28.38 7.28 3.46
CA THR A 271 29.23 8.47 3.26
C THR A 271 30.55 8.05 2.63
N SER A 272 30.54 7.56 1.39
CA SER A 272 31.77 7.26 0.64
C SER A 272 31.55 7.42 -0.87
N THR A 273 32.23 8.41 -1.42
CA THR A 273 32.46 8.75 -2.84
C THR A 273 31.35 9.52 -3.58
N SER A 274 31.30 10.81 -3.28
CA SER A 274 31.39 11.84 -4.32
C SER A 274 32.64 11.61 -5.19
N LYS A 275 32.56 10.66 -6.13
CA LYS A 275 33.41 10.54 -7.33
C LYS A 275 32.73 9.54 -8.26
N GLY A 276 31.73 10.07 -8.94
CA GLY A 276 30.84 9.33 -9.81
C GLY A 276 29.41 9.77 -9.53
N ASN A 277 28.98 10.85 -10.18
CA ASN A 277 27.68 10.77 -10.83
C ASN A 277 27.75 9.61 -11.83
N LYS A 278 27.75 8.36 -11.34
CA LYS A 278 26.86 7.41 -11.94
C LYS A 278 25.50 7.92 -11.50
N THR A 279 24.94 8.87 -12.27
CA THR A 279 23.60 8.61 -12.80
C THR A 279 23.57 7.11 -13.00
N VAL A 280 22.72 6.38 -12.27
CA VAL A 280 22.51 4.96 -12.54
C VAL A 280 22.53 4.90 -14.04
N SER A 281 23.63 4.36 -14.58
CA SER A 281 23.76 4.26 -16.02
C SER A 281 22.52 3.45 -16.29
N GLU A 282 21.63 3.99 -17.12
CA GLU A 282 20.66 3.17 -17.80
C GLU A 282 21.52 2.13 -18.54
N THR A 283 21.93 1.09 -17.83
CA THR A 283 22.28 -0.17 -18.42
C THR A 283 20.96 -0.58 -19.02
N THR A 284 20.83 -0.23 -20.29
CA THR A 284 19.83 -0.67 -21.25
C THR A 284 19.74 -2.21 -21.33
N SER A 285 20.52 -2.95 -20.54
CA SER A 285 20.32 -4.37 -20.29
C SER A 285 19.04 -4.54 -19.49
N ILE A 286 17.95 -4.83 -20.20
CA ILE A 286 16.74 -5.40 -19.63
C ILE A 286 17.16 -6.72 -18.96
N ASP A 287 17.19 -6.74 -17.64
CA ASP A 287 17.45 -7.93 -16.80
C ASP A 287 16.22 -8.84 -16.76
N LEU A 288 15.72 -9.16 -17.94
CA LEU A 288 14.69 -10.16 -18.19
C LEU A 288 15.25 -11.10 -19.23
N PRO A 289 14.97 -12.40 -19.20
CA PRO A 289 15.41 -13.31 -20.26
C PRO A 289 14.75 -12.93 -21.60
N MET A 290 15.46 -13.12 -22.72
CA MET A 290 14.85 -13.02 -24.05
C MET A 290 13.90 -14.19 -24.35
N VAL A 291 13.97 -15.22 -23.51
CA VAL A 291 13.54 -16.59 -23.83
C VAL A 291 12.10 -16.89 -23.36
N ALA A 292 11.54 -16.09 -22.44
CA ALA A 292 10.18 -16.34 -21.97
C ALA A 292 9.16 -16.05 -23.08
N PRO A 293 8.23 -16.97 -23.37
CA PRO A 293 7.26 -16.76 -24.41
C PRO A 293 6.30 -15.64 -24.02
N PHE A 294 6.14 -14.67 -24.91
CA PHE A 294 5.08 -13.67 -24.79
C PHE A 294 3.70 -14.34 -24.89
N GLY A 295 2.82 -14.04 -23.92
CA GLY A 295 1.42 -14.44 -23.91
C GLY A 295 1.13 -15.84 -23.34
N THR A 296 0.13 -16.53 -23.90
CA THR A 296 -0.50 -17.71 -23.29
C THR A 296 0.14 -19.05 -23.67
N LYS A 297 1.34 -19.05 -24.26
CA LYS A 297 2.01 -20.29 -24.69
C LYS A 297 2.28 -21.20 -23.49
N SER A 298 1.92 -22.48 -23.63
CA SER A 298 2.19 -23.50 -22.61
C SER A 298 3.70 -23.73 -22.47
N LEU A 299 4.13 -23.97 -21.23
CA LEU A 299 5.52 -24.21 -20.87
C LEU A 299 5.64 -25.53 -20.09
N PRO A 300 6.77 -26.26 -20.21
CA PRO A 300 7.08 -27.36 -19.31
C PRO A 300 7.04 -26.94 -17.84
N LYS A 301 6.62 -27.84 -16.95
CA LYS A 301 6.44 -27.53 -15.52
C LYS A 301 7.71 -26.98 -14.85
N GLU A 302 8.87 -27.52 -15.21
CA GLU A 302 10.17 -27.08 -14.71
C GLU A 302 10.52 -25.65 -15.15
N ASP A 303 10.22 -25.30 -16.40
CA ASP A 303 10.38 -23.94 -16.92
C ASP A 303 9.41 -22.96 -16.24
N VAL A 304 8.17 -23.38 -15.98
CA VAL A 304 7.20 -22.56 -15.23
C VAL A 304 7.75 -22.20 -13.86
N LEU A 305 8.29 -23.16 -13.11
CA LEU A 305 8.85 -22.91 -11.78
C LEU A 305 10.06 -21.95 -11.85
N ARG A 306 10.99 -22.18 -12.80
CA ARG A 306 12.15 -21.30 -12.98
C ARG A 306 11.72 -19.86 -13.31
N PHE A 307 10.85 -19.69 -14.30
CA PHE A 307 10.41 -18.37 -14.73
C PHE A 307 9.50 -17.69 -13.70
N GLN A 308 8.79 -18.45 -12.86
CA GLN A 308 8.01 -17.89 -11.77
C GLN A 308 8.88 -17.18 -10.74
N GLU A 309 10.04 -17.74 -10.40
CA GLU A 309 10.99 -17.09 -9.49
C GLU A 309 11.64 -15.86 -10.13
N GLU A 310 12.01 -15.93 -11.41
CA GLU A 310 12.53 -14.77 -12.15
C GLU A 310 11.47 -13.66 -12.27
N TYR A 311 10.21 -14.02 -12.51
CA TYR A 311 9.09 -13.08 -12.59
C TYR A 311 8.89 -12.37 -11.26
N ALA A 312 8.84 -13.15 -10.18
CA ALA A 312 8.76 -12.65 -8.82
C ALA A 312 9.88 -11.67 -8.48
N LYS A 313 11.13 -12.01 -8.79
CA LYS A 313 12.30 -11.13 -8.59
C LYS A 313 12.13 -9.83 -9.39
N TYR A 314 11.64 -9.91 -10.62
CA TYR A 314 11.44 -8.73 -11.46
C TYR A 314 10.34 -7.80 -10.93
N ILE A 315 9.14 -8.31 -10.61
CA ILE A 315 8.01 -7.47 -10.19
C ILE A 315 8.18 -6.89 -8.79
N THR A 316 9.05 -7.48 -7.96
CA THR A 316 9.40 -6.96 -6.63
C THR A 316 10.57 -5.99 -6.66
N LYS A 317 11.28 -5.87 -7.79
CA LYS A 317 12.37 -4.92 -8.00
C LYS A 317 11.79 -3.51 -8.15
N HIS A 318 12.26 -2.56 -7.34
CA HIS A 318 11.94 -1.16 -7.60
C HIS A 318 12.85 -0.61 -8.69
N GLN A 319 12.25 -0.14 -9.76
CA GLN A 319 12.95 0.35 -10.95
C GLN A 319 12.98 1.87 -11.02
N ILE A 320 12.06 2.53 -10.32
CA ILE A 320 11.98 3.98 -10.20
C ILE A 320 11.45 4.36 -8.82
N LEU A 321 11.97 5.46 -8.27
CA LEU A 321 11.53 5.97 -6.99
C LEU A 321 10.25 6.80 -7.18
N CYS A 322 9.13 6.33 -6.64
CA CYS A 322 8.00 7.19 -6.35
C CYS A 322 8.11 7.69 -4.92
N LYS A 323 8.35 8.99 -4.72
CA LYS A 323 8.55 9.55 -3.38
C LYS A 323 7.25 9.63 -2.62
N GLN A 324 6.19 10.09 -3.28
CA GLN A 324 4.88 10.28 -2.68
C GLN A 324 3.93 9.21 -3.17
N MET A 325 3.72 8.18 -2.36
CA MET A 325 2.72 7.17 -2.66
C MET A 325 1.43 7.46 -1.92
N LEU A 326 0.31 7.37 -2.65
CA LEU A 326 -1.02 7.61 -2.09
C LEU A 326 -1.89 6.36 -2.24
N ARG A 327 -2.32 5.79 -1.11
CA ARG A 327 -3.36 4.74 -1.10
C ARG A 327 -4.72 5.39 -1.25
N LEU A 328 -5.41 5.01 -2.31
CA LEU A 328 -6.78 5.41 -2.61
C LEU A 328 -7.66 4.18 -2.55
N GLY A 329 -8.85 4.30 -1.98
CA GLY A 329 -9.70 3.17 -1.63
C GLY A 329 -9.37 2.56 -0.27
N ASN A 330 -9.83 1.34 -0.04
CA ASN A 330 -9.60 0.60 1.19
C ASN A 330 -8.11 0.24 1.37
N ILE A 331 -7.64 0.09 2.61
CA ILE A 331 -6.23 -0.30 2.86
C ILE A 331 -5.96 -1.75 2.47
N VAL A 332 -6.96 -2.60 2.66
CA VAL A 332 -6.94 -4.00 2.22
C VAL A 332 -7.47 -4.08 0.79
N ASP A 333 -8.14 -5.18 0.45
CA ASP A 333 -8.89 -5.36 -0.77
C ASP A 333 -9.74 -4.13 -1.17
N GLY A 334 -9.68 -3.79 -2.46
CA GLY A 334 -10.40 -2.68 -3.09
C GLY A 334 -9.65 -1.35 -3.25
N GLY A 335 -8.53 -1.13 -2.53
CA GLY A 335 -7.71 0.08 -2.73
C GLY A 335 -6.41 -0.17 -3.48
N TRP A 336 -5.83 0.92 -3.98
CA TRP A 336 -4.67 0.90 -4.88
C TRP A 336 -3.72 2.06 -4.57
N ASP A 337 -2.42 1.80 -4.72
CA ASP A 337 -1.38 2.79 -4.58
C ASP A 337 -1.12 3.55 -5.89
N ILE A 338 -1.18 4.89 -5.83
CA ILE A 338 -0.91 5.76 -6.97
C ILE A 338 0.34 6.58 -6.69
N CYS A 339 1.19 6.73 -7.71
CA CYS A 339 2.32 7.63 -7.61
C CYS A 339 1.85 9.08 -7.71
N HIS A 340 2.06 9.84 -6.63
CA HIS A 340 1.68 11.24 -6.47
C HIS A 340 2.83 12.20 -6.80
N ASP A 341 3.99 11.69 -7.24
CA ASP A 341 5.08 12.56 -7.70
C ASP A 341 4.60 13.45 -8.85
N ALA A 342 5.05 14.71 -8.88
CA ALA A 342 4.50 15.77 -9.73
C ALA A 342 4.45 15.44 -11.24
N GLN A 343 5.34 14.54 -11.69
CA GLN A 343 5.47 14.05 -13.06
C GLN A 343 4.36 13.06 -13.44
N PHE A 344 3.91 12.23 -12.49
CA PHE A 344 2.93 11.15 -12.73
C PHE A 344 1.56 11.43 -12.13
N ARG A 345 1.50 12.35 -11.17
CA ARG A 345 0.28 12.71 -10.43
C ARG A 345 -0.87 13.06 -11.36
N PRO A 346 -2.07 12.46 -11.17
CA PRO A 346 -3.26 12.86 -11.90
C PRO A 346 -3.58 14.35 -11.73
N LYS A 347 -4.04 15.00 -12.81
CA LYS A 347 -4.40 16.42 -12.81
C LYS A 347 -5.71 16.62 -13.57
N SER A 348 -6.71 17.24 -12.93
CA SER A 348 -7.98 17.54 -13.60
C SER A 348 -7.77 18.48 -14.81
N PRO A 349 -8.43 18.23 -15.96
CA PRO A 349 -9.25 17.05 -16.24
C PRO A 349 -8.39 15.79 -16.43
N CYS A 350 -8.73 14.72 -15.71
CA CYS A 350 -8.03 13.43 -15.75
C CYS A 350 -9.00 12.29 -16.01
N THR A 351 -8.50 11.21 -16.63
CA THR A 351 -9.29 10.02 -16.98
C THR A 351 -8.71 8.78 -16.35
N VAL A 352 -9.56 8.00 -15.69
CA VAL A 352 -9.20 6.79 -14.93
C VAL A 352 -10.03 5.62 -15.39
N TYR A 353 -9.39 4.49 -15.66
CA TYR A 353 -10.07 3.22 -15.95
C TYR A 353 -9.87 2.30 -14.75
N SER A 354 -10.98 1.83 -14.16
CA SER A 354 -11.01 0.94 -12.99
C SER A 354 -11.69 -0.37 -13.36
N ILE A 355 -10.91 -1.39 -13.71
CA ILE A 355 -11.43 -2.64 -14.28
C ILE A 355 -11.37 -3.74 -13.21
N GLY A 356 -12.52 -4.41 -13.01
CA GLY A 356 -12.80 -5.36 -11.94
C GLY A 356 -12.84 -4.66 -10.59
N ILE A 357 -14.04 -4.26 -10.18
CA ILE A 357 -14.25 -3.46 -8.97
C ILE A 357 -15.01 -4.22 -7.89
N SER A 358 -15.72 -5.30 -8.23
CA SER A 358 -16.42 -6.17 -7.29
C SER A 358 -17.28 -5.40 -6.26
N TRP A 359 -18.07 -4.43 -6.74
CA TRP A 359 -18.87 -3.51 -5.91
C TRP A 359 -18.10 -2.55 -4.99
N ASP A 360 -16.77 -2.57 -5.02
CA ASP A 360 -15.92 -1.67 -4.25
C ASP A 360 -15.54 -0.42 -5.09
N PHE A 361 -16.34 0.63 -4.94
CA PHE A 361 -16.07 1.94 -5.54
C PHE A 361 -15.13 2.81 -4.69
N SER A 362 -14.50 2.27 -3.65
CA SER A 362 -13.71 3.07 -2.71
C SER A 362 -12.54 3.76 -3.38
N PHE A 363 -11.85 3.08 -4.30
CA PHE A 363 -10.78 3.65 -5.11
C PHE A 363 -11.32 4.71 -6.09
N ASP A 364 -12.40 4.40 -6.79
CA ASP A 364 -13.04 5.26 -7.78
C ASP A 364 -13.51 6.59 -7.17
N GLU A 365 -14.19 6.52 -6.02
CA GLU A 365 -14.63 7.70 -5.26
C GLU A 365 -13.46 8.54 -4.74
N ASP A 366 -12.36 7.91 -4.36
CA ASP A 366 -11.18 8.64 -3.92
C ASP A 366 -10.46 9.32 -5.09
N MET A 367 -10.41 8.70 -6.27
CA MET A 367 -9.86 9.34 -7.48
C MET A 367 -10.69 10.58 -7.88
N GLU A 368 -12.01 10.50 -7.81
CA GLU A 368 -12.91 11.64 -8.00
C GLU A 368 -12.65 12.73 -6.95
N ARG A 369 -12.68 12.39 -5.65
CA ARG A 369 -12.57 13.39 -4.57
C ARG A 369 -11.19 14.04 -4.48
N THR A 370 -10.13 13.28 -4.72
CA THR A 370 -8.74 13.74 -4.56
C THR A 370 -8.27 14.57 -5.73
N TYR A 371 -8.62 14.16 -6.95
CA TYR A 371 -8.05 14.73 -8.17
C TYR A 371 -9.10 15.33 -9.12
N GLY A 372 -10.39 15.13 -8.89
CA GLY A 372 -11.45 15.54 -9.81
C GLY A 372 -11.36 14.81 -11.16
N CYS A 373 -11.05 13.50 -11.13
CA CYS A 373 -10.96 12.68 -12.34
C CYS A 373 -12.31 12.08 -12.74
N ASP A 374 -12.53 11.97 -14.05
CA ASP A 374 -13.58 11.13 -14.62
C ASP A 374 -13.13 9.65 -14.56
N VAL A 375 -13.89 8.84 -13.84
CA VAL A 375 -13.61 7.42 -13.61
C VAL A 375 -14.60 6.55 -14.38
N PHE A 376 -14.07 5.62 -15.15
CA PHE A 376 -14.81 4.63 -15.92
C PHE A 376 -14.55 3.27 -15.28
N SER A 377 -15.54 2.77 -14.55
CA SER A 377 -15.48 1.51 -13.82
C SER A 377 -16.10 0.38 -14.65
N PHE A 378 -15.49 -0.80 -14.66
CA PHE A 378 -15.91 -1.92 -15.51
C PHE A 378 -15.94 -3.22 -14.72
N ASP A 379 -17.07 -3.91 -14.67
CA ASP A 379 -17.12 -5.24 -14.05
C ASP A 379 -18.36 -6.04 -14.49
N PRO A 380 -18.20 -7.13 -15.27
CA PRO A 380 -19.33 -7.93 -15.70
C PRO A 380 -19.89 -8.84 -14.59
N SER A 381 -19.11 -9.08 -13.52
CA SER A 381 -19.48 -9.96 -12.42
C SER A 381 -20.52 -9.35 -11.48
N MET A 382 -20.67 -8.02 -11.49
CA MET A 382 -21.66 -7.31 -10.69
C MET A 382 -23.10 -7.59 -11.12
N ASN A 383 -23.31 -8.15 -12.32
CA ASN A 383 -24.61 -8.56 -12.84
C ASN A 383 -25.70 -7.47 -12.73
N THR A 384 -25.35 -6.26 -13.16
CA THR A 384 -26.22 -5.08 -13.15
C THR A 384 -26.03 -4.29 -14.45
N ASP A 385 -27.01 -3.49 -14.86
CA ASP A 385 -26.87 -2.65 -16.07
C ASP A 385 -25.86 -1.52 -15.85
N ASP A 386 -25.43 -0.88 -16.94
CA ASP A 386 -24.60 0.33 -16.88
C ASP A 386 -25.32 1.41 -16.05
N PHE A 387 -24.59 2.11 -15.19
CA PHE A 387 -25.17 3.18 -14.37
C PHE A 387 -24.17 4.29 -14.06
N GLN A 388 -24.70 5.47 -13.74
CA GLN A 388 -23.89 6.59 -13.28
C GLN A 388 -23.85 6.58 -11.75
N ARG A 389 -22.65 6.40 -11.18
CA ARG A 389 -22.43 6.34 -9.73
C ARG A 389 -22.36 7.75 -9.12
N SER A 390 -21.75 8.69 -9.83
CA SER A 390 -21.65 10.12 -9.47
C SER A 390 -21.52 10.98 -10.73
N GLU A 391 -21.30 12.29 -10.59
CA GLU A 391 -21.03 13.18 -11.73
C GLU A 391 -19.82 12.70 -12.55
N HIS A 392 -18.74 12.28 -11.86
CA HIS A 392 -17.50 11.86 -12.52
C HIS A 392 -17.32 10.34 -12.64
N ILE A 393 -18.17 9.51 -12.02
CA ILE A 393 -18.00 8.05 -12.02
C ILE A 393 -19.11 7.36 -12.81
N LYS A 394 -18.71 6.61 -13.84
CA LYS A 394 -19.60 5.81 -14.70
C LYS A 394 -19.22 4.33 -14.62
N PHE A 395 -20.20 3.49 -14.42
CA PHE A 395 -20.04 2.04 -14.39
C PHE A 395 -20.55 1.39 -15.69
N TYR A 396 -19.80 0.41 -16.18
CA TYR A 396 -20.13 -0.39 -17.36
C TYR A 396 -20.09 -1.89 -17.04
N ASN A 397 -21.14 -2.60 -17.43
CA ASN A 397 -21.23 -4.06 -17.37
C ASN A 397 -20.50 -4.69 -18.57
N VAL A 398 -19.18 -4.55 -18.56
CA VAL A 398 -18.27 -5.04 -19.59
C VAL A 398 -17.03 -5.61 -18.93
N GLY A 399 -16.64 -6.82 -19.33
CA GLY A 399 -15.36 -7.41 -18.97
C GLY A 399 -14.25 -7.07 -19.95
N LEU A 400 -13.01 -7.10 -19.45
CA LEU A 400 -11.81 -6.94 -20.26
C LEU A 400 -11.32 -8.30 -20.78
N GLY A 401 -10.94 -8.34 -22.05
CA GLY A 401 -10.38 -9.53 -22.70
C GLY A 401 -9.47 -9.20 -23.87
N ASP A 402 -9.05 -10.22 -24.61
CA ASP A 402 -8.21 -10.11 -25.82
C ASP A 402 -9.02 -9.71 -27.07
N LYS A 403 -10.34 -9.85 -27.05
CA LYS A 403 -11.23 -9.54 -28.18
C LYS A 403 -12.64 -9.22 -27.74
N VAL A 404 -13.42 -8.70 -28.68
CA VAL A 404 -14.86 -8.52 -28.50
C VAL A 404 -15.56 -9.87 -28.63
N THR A 405 -16.22 -10.31 -27.56
CA THR A 405 -16.98 -11.56 -27.54
C THR A 405 -18.05 -11.54 -26.45
N GLU A 406 -18.97 -12.49 -26.50
CA GLU A 406 -19.83 -12.83 -25.37
C GLU A 406 -19.38 -14.19 -24.80
N ILE A 407 -19.32 -14.31 -23.48
CA ILE A 407 -19.00 -15.57 -22.79
C ILE A 407 -20.08 -15.88 -21.75
N GLU A 408 -20.21 -17.15 -21.38
CA GLU A 408 -21.10 -17.56 -20.29
C GLU A 408 -20.28 -17.92 -19.05
N VAL A 409 -20.56 -17.24 -17.93
CA VAL A 409 -19.90 -17.44 -16.64
C VAL A 409 -20.98 -17.67 -15.59
N LYS A 410 -20.95 -18.85 -14.95
CA LYS A 410 -21.93 -19.24 -13.90
C LYS A 410 -23.40 -19.00 -14.31
N GLY A 411 -23.73 -19.26 -15.58
CA GLY A 411 -25.08 -19.08 -16.13
C GLY A 411 -25.45 -17.62 -16.48
N SER A 412 -24.51 -16.68 -16.38
CA SER A 412 -24.69 -15.28 -16.79
C SER A 412 -23.88 -14.99 -18.05
N LYS A 413 -24.47 -14.24 -18.99
CA LYS A 413 -23.80 -13.80 -20.22
C LYS A 413 -23.00 -12.53 -19.96
N TRP A 414 -21.69 -12.58 -20.18
CA TRP A 414 -20.79 -11.46 -20.01
C TRP A 414 -20.34 -10.91 -21.35
N LYS A 415 -20.48 -9.60 -21.54
CA LYS A 415 -19.92 -8.88 -22.68
C LYS A 415 -18.45 -8.62 -22.39
N ILE A 416 -17.58 -9.18 -23.21
CA ILE A 416 -16.13 -8.99 -23.12
C ILE A 416 -15.67 -8.10 -24.27
N LYS A 417 -14.81 -7.13 -23.97
CA LYS A 417 -14.20 -6.25 -24.96
C LYS A 417 -12.71 -6.11 -24.68
N ASN A 418 -11.94 -5.89 -25.74
CA ASN A 418 -10.55 -5.48 -25.59
C ASN A 418 -10.44 -3.97 -25.29
N LEU A 419 -9.31 -3.58 -24.70
CA LEU A 419 -9.11 -2.21 -24.20
C LEU A 419 -9.19 -1.18 -25.33
N LYS A 420 -8.64 -1.50 -26.50
CA LYS A 420 -8.70 -0.63 -27.69
C LYS A 420 -10.14 -0.31 -28.10
N THR A 421 -11.04 -1.29 -28.07
CA THR A 421 -12.46 -1.10 -28.39
C THR A 421 -13.14 -0.24 -27.33
N ILE A 422 -12.91 -0.54 -26.04
CA ILE A 422 -13.46 0.25 -24.93
C ILE A 422 -13.03 1.73 -25.06
N MET A 423 -11.74 1.97 -25.33
CA MET A 423 -11.23 3.32 -25.57
C MET A 423 -11.88 3.98 -26.78
N ALA A 424 -12.12 3.27 -27.88
CA ALA A 424 -12.76 3.83 -29.07
C ALA A 424 -14.22 4.23 -28.81
N GLU A 425 -15.00 3.36 -28.16
CA GLU A 425 -16.42 3.61 -27.84
C GLU A 425 -16.61 4.79 -26.88
N LEU A 426 -15.67 4.99 -25.96
CA LEU A 426 -15.66 6.13 -25.03
C LEU A 426 -15.01 7.39 -25.63
N GLY A 427 -14.49 7.34 -26.85
CA GLY A 427 -13.83 8.47 -27.50
C GLY A 427 -12.46 8.82 -26.91
N HIS A 428 -11.75 7.84 -26.36
CA HIS A 428 -10.48 7.96 -25.64
C HIS A 428 -9.26 7.42 -26.39
N THR A 429 -9.38 6.94 -27.63
CA THR A 429 -8.28 6.29 -28.40
C THR A 429 -6.95 7.08 -28.43
N ASN A 430 -7.00 8.41 -28.44
CA ASN A 430 -5.81 9.27 -28.41
C ASN A 430 -5.79 10.22 -27.21
N LYS A 431 -6.58 9.94 -26.18
CA LYS A 431 -6.59 10.73 -24.95
C LYS A 431 -5.58 10.18 -23.94
N ARG A 432 -5.11 11.06 -23.07
CA ARG A 432 -4.30 10.69 -21.91
C ARG A 432 -5.17 9.93 -20.91
N ILE A 433 -4.67 8.79 -20.46
CA ILE A 433 -5.27 8.01 -19.38
C ILE A 433 -4.31 8.11 -18.19
N ASP A 434 -4.74 8.78 -17.13
CA ASP A 434 -3.92 9.04 -15.95
C ASP A 434 -3.61 7.74 -15.21
N VAL A 435 -4.62 6.90 -15.06
CA VAL A 435 -4.50 5.61 -14.36
C VAL A 435 -5.32 4.55 -15.08
N LEU A 436 -4.68 3.42 -15.38
CA LEU A 436 -5.33 2.19 -15.81
C LEU A 436 -5.13 1.13 -14.71
N LYS A 437 -6.19 0.85 -13.95
CA LYS A 437 -6.24 -0.22 -12.94
C LYS A 437 -6.89 -1.46 -13.55
N ILE A 438 -6.24 -2.62 -13.43
CA ILE A 438 -6.71 -3.91 -13.94
C ILE A 438 -6.60 -4.98 -12.84
N ASP A 439 -7.73 -5.53 -12.45
CA ASP A 439 -7.82 -6.69 -11.57
C ASP A 439 -8.99 -7.54 -12.05
N ILE A 440 -8.71 -8.61 -12.79
CA ILE A 440 -9.71 -9.40 -13.53
C ILE A 440 -9.51 -10.91 -13.31
N GLU A 441 -9.05 -11.28 -12.11
CA GLU A 441 -9.10 -12.64 -11.58
C GLU A 441 -8.45 -13.68 -12.51
N GLY A 442 -7.29 -13.34 -13.08
CA GLY A 442 -6.47 -14.23 -13.93
C GLY A 442 -6.63 -13.98 -15.44
N HIS A 443 -7.65 -13.23 -15.87
CA HIS A 443 -7.81 -12.87 -17.28
C HIS A 443 -6.79 -11.82 -17.76
N GLU A 444 -5.94 -11.30 -16.88
CA GLU A 444 -4.82 -10.43 -17.26
C GLU A 444 -3.92 -11.16 -18.25
N ARG A 445 -3.73 -12.49 -18.05
CA ARG A 445 -2.85 -13.33 -18.87
C ARG A 445 -3.24 -13.36 -20.34
N GLN A 446 -4.54 -13.24 -20.62
CA GLN A 446 -5.06 -13.19 -21.98
C GLN A 446 -5.13 -11.75 -22.50
N SER A 447 -5.47 -10.80 -21.65
CA SER A 447 -5.74 -9.42 -22.05
C SER A 447 -4.47 -8.59 -22.27
N LEU A 448 -3.46 -8.70 -21.40
CA LEU A 448 -2.27 -7.86 -21.44
C LEU A 448 -1.48 -7.97 -22.77
N PRO A 449 -1.31 -9.17 -23.36
CA PRO A 449 -0.65 -9.29 -24.65
C PRO A 449 -1.32 -8.43 -25.74
N GLU A 450 -2.65 -8.47 -25.85
CA GLU A 450 -3.38 -7.64 -26.82
C GLU A 450 -3.31 -6.16 -26.49
N ILE A 451 -3.41 -5.79 -25.21
CA ILE A 451 -3.28 -4.40 -24.74
C ILE A 451 -1.94 -3.78 -25.17
N ILE A 452 -0.86 -4.58 -25.08
CA ILE A 452 0.48 -4.21 -25.53
C ILE A 452 0.52 -4.10 -27.06
N GLU A 453 0.12 -5.16 -27.77
CA GLU A 453 0.21 -5.24 -29.24
C GLU A 453 -0.65 -4.20 -29.96
N SER A 454 -1.82 -3.88 -29.41
CA SER A 454 -2.76 -2.91 -29.97
C SER A 454 -2.31 -1.46 -29.83
N GLY A 455 -1.30 -1.19 -29.00
CA GLY A 455 -0.81 0.15 -28.67
C GLY A 455 -1.70 0.92 -27.69
N ALA A 456 -2.65 0.27 -27.02
CA ALA A 456 -3.59 0.92 -26.09
C ALA A 456 -2.88 1.60 -24.90
N LEU A 457 -1.68 1.15 -24.53
CA LEU A 457 -0.88 1.73 -23.44
C LEU A 457 -0.14 3.02 -23.82
N LYS A 458 -0.15 3.44 -25.09
CA LYS A 458 0.67 4.57 -25.58
C LYS A 458 0.49 5.84 -24.76
N ASN A 459 -0.73 6.13 -24.33
CA ASN A 459 -1.08 7.35 -23.58
C ASN A 459 -1.42 7.10 -22.11
N VAL A 460 -1.05 5.92 -21.57
CA VAL A 460 -1.29 5.55 -20.17
C VAL A 460 -0.09 5.98 -19.33
N VAL A 461 -0.35 6.75 -18.27
CA VAL A 461 0.67 7.34 -17.39
C VAL A 461 1.02 6.38 -16.26
N GLN A 462 0.01 5.80 -15.60
CA GLN A 462 0.19 4.80 -14.55
C GLN A 462 -0.62 3.56 -14.89
N LEU A 463 0.02 2.40 -14.76
CA LEU A 463 -0.61 1.08 -14.89
C LEU A 463 -0.54 0.39 -13.54
N CYS A 464 -1.68 0.00 -13.00
CA CYS A 464 -1.80 -0.77 -11.77
C CYS A 464 -2.48 -2.08 -12.13
N MET A 465 -1.86 -3.22 -11.81
CA MET A 465 -2.39 -4.52 -12.22
C MET A 465 -2.20 -5.55 -11.13
N GLU A 466 -3.23 -6.33 -10.80
CA GLU A 466 -3.06 -7.55 -10.02
C GLU A 466 -2.70 -8.71 -10.95
N THR A 467 -1.65 -9.44 -10.59
CA THR A 467 -1.24 -10.64 -11.30
C THR A 467 -1.53 -11.86 -10.44
N HIS A 468 -2.30 -12.78 -11.02
CA HIS A 468 -2.74 -14.01 -10.38
C HIS A 468 -1.79 -15.18 -10.75
N SER A 469 -1.01 -15.67 -9.78
CA SER A 469 0.09 -16.66 -9.86
C SER A 469 1.38 -16.18 -10.53
N TYR A 470 1.40 -16.25 -11.85
CA TYR A 470 2.58 -16.12 -12.70
C TYR A 470 2.14 -15.47 -13.98
N PHE A 471 2.86 -14.41 -14.34
CA PHE A 471 2.75 -13.78 -15.64
C PHE A 471 4.00 -14.05 -16.47
N ASP A 472 3.88 -14.02 -17.79
CA ASP A 472 5.05 -14.25 -18.63
C ASP A 472 6.04 -13.07 -18.60
N LEU A 473 7.34 -13.38 -18.47
CA LEU A 473 8.42 -12.38 -18.47
C LEU A 473 8.53 -11.61 -19.80
N GLY A 474 7.96 -12.15 -20.89
CA GLY A 474 7.91 -11.48 -22.18
C GLY A 474 7.04 -10.22 -22.12
N ALA A 475 5.88 -10.27 -21.46
CA ALA A 475 5.00 -9.14 -21.25
C ALA A 475 5.66 -8.08 -20.37
N MET A 476 6.33 -8.49 -19.29
CA MET A 476 7.09 -7.58 -18.43
C MET A 476 8.20 -6.84 -19.20
N ARG A 477 8.90 -7.55 -20.08
CA ARG A 477 9.91 -6.97 -20.99
C ARG A 477 9.26 -5.95 -21.93
N LYS A 478 8.13 -6.29 -22.54
CA LYS A 478 7.41 -5.39 -23.45
C LYS A 478 6.90 -4.13 -22.74
N LEU A 479 6.38 -4.25 -21.52
CA LEU A 479 6.04 -3.09 -20.69
C LEU A 479 7.27 -2.21 -20.43
N HIS A 480 8.41 -2.82 -20.09
CA HIS A 480 9.66 -2.08 -19.90
C HIS A 480 10.13 -1.35 -21.17
N GLU A 481 10.08 -2.03 -22.32
CA GLU A 481 10.39 -1.45 -23.64
C GLU A 481 9.45 -0.30 -24.01
N LEU A 482 8.18 -0.36 -23.57
CA LEU A 482 7.18 0.72 -23.73
C LEU A 482 7.38 1.89 -22.74
N GLY A 483 8.38 1.83 -21.85
CA GLY A 483 8.71 2.89 -20.91
C GLY A 483 8.10 2.73 -19.51
N PHE A 484 7.37 1.65 -19.24
CA PHE A 484 6.86 1.38 -17.90
C PHE A 484 7.98 0.92 -16.96
N ARG A 485 7.98 1.42 -15.73
CA ARG A 485 8.90 1.04 -14.66
C ARG A 485 8.10 0.70 -13.41
N VAL A 486 8.43 -0.42 -12.79
CA VAL A 486 7.84 -0.82 -11.51
C VAL A 486 8.29 0.17 -10.43
N PHE A 487 7.33 0.83 -9.79
CA PHE A 487 7.62 1.70 -8.64
C PHE A 487 7.16 1.09 -7.31
N TRP A 488 6.28 0.08 -7.35
CA TRP A 488 5.80 -0.60 -6.16
C TRP A 488 5.22 -1.98 -6.48
N ALA A 489 5.17 -2.85 -5.46
CA ALA A 489 4.44 -4.11 -5.52
C ALA A 489 3.89 -4.50 -4.14
N HIS A 490 2.67 -5.01 -4.11
CA HIS A 490 1.99 -5.45 -2.91
C HIS A 490 1.57 -6.93 -3.04
N GLN A 491 1.77 -7.68 -1.97
CA GLN A 491 1.47 -9.12 -1.91
C GLN A 491 0.10 -9.29 -1.27
N ASN A 492 -0.80 -10.06 -1.87
CA ASN A 492 -2.07 -10.42 -1.24
C ASN A 492 -1.77 -11.36 -0.04
N PRO A 493 -2.01 -10.93 1.20
CA PRO A 493 -1.62 -11.71 2.36
C PRO A 493 -2.49 -12.95 2.59
N TRP A 494 -3.65 -13.03 1.95
CA TRP A 494 -4.59 -14.15 2.07
C TRP A 494 -4.27 -15.32 1.14
N ALA A 495 -3.33 -15.13 0.22
CA ALA A 495 -2.96 -16.16 -0.74
C ALA A 495 -1.43 -16.41 -0.78
N PRO A 496 -0.77 -16.64 0.38
CA PRO A 496 0.67 -16.81 0.41
C PRO A 496 1.11 -17.98 -0.45
N MET A 497 2.19 -17.75 -1.20
CA MET A 497 2.81 -18.73 -2.08
C MET A 497 4.31 -18.73 -1.83
N TYR A 498 4.83 -19.85 -1.39
CA TYR A 498 6.23 -19.97 -1.00
C TYR A 498 6.99 -20.80 -2.04
N THR A 499 8.06 -20.23 -2.59
CA THR A 499 9.08 -21.04 -3.29
C THR A 499 10.22 -21.36 -2.32
N ASN A 500 11.26 -22.04 -2.79
CA ASN A 500 12.43 -22.34 -1.95
C ASN A 500 13.15 -21.05 -1.56
N ASP A 501 13.30 -20.12 -2.50
CA ASP A 501 14.09 -18.90 -2.30
C ASP A 501 13.24 -17.64 -2.11
N GLU A 502 12.01 -17.60 -2.63
CA GLU A 502 11.16 -16.41 -2.62
C GLU A 502 9.91 -16.57 -1.75
N THR A 503 9.48 -15.45 -1.17
CA THR A 503 8.22 -15.33 -0.42
C THR A 503 7.27 -14.48 -1.25
N LEU A 504 6.24 -15.11 -1.81
CA LEU A 504 5.31 -14.52 -2.79
C LEU A 504 3.86 -14.68 -2.35
N SER A 505 2.95 -14.16 -3.15
CA SER A 505 1.54 -14.46 -3.07
C SER A 505 1.01 -14.89 -4.44
N TYR A 506 -0.09 -15.62 -4.44
CA TYR A 506 -0.88 -15.86 -5.65
C TYR A 506 -1.38 -14.53 -6.23
N GLY A 507 -1.81 -13.58 -5.40
CA GLY A 507 -2.21 -12.25 -5.84
C GLY A 507 -1.08 -11.25 -5.64
N MET A 508 -0.58 -10.68 -6.73
CA MET A 508 0.48 -9.67 -6.68
C MET A 508 0.01 -8.41 -7.39
N GLU A 509 -0.34 -7.37 -6.64
CA GLU A 509 -0.57 -6.03 -7.18
C GLU A 509 0.78 -5.42 -7.57
N VAL A 510 0.94 -5.04 -8.83
CA VAL A 510 2.16 -4.44 -9.39
C VAL A 510 1.82 -3.09 -9.97
N TYR A 511 2.66 -2.10 -9.64
CA TYR A 511 2.40 -0.71 -9.91
C TYR A 511 3.51 -0.11 -10.78
N PHE A 512 3.11 0.46 -11.91
CA PHE A 512 3.99 0.99 -12.92
C PHE A 512 3.72 2.47 -13.19
N VAL A 513 4.78 3.23 -13.43
CA VAL A 513 4.73 4.56 -14.06
C VAL A 513 5.38 4.52 -15.43
N ASN A 514 4.86 5.29 -16.37
CA ASN A 514 5.41 5.42 -17.71
C ASN A 514 6.38 6.59 -17.80
N THR A 515 7.66 6.26 -17.91
CA THR A 515 8.77 7.22 -17.91
C THR A 515 8.81 8.13 -19.14
N ASN A 516 8.05 7.81 -20.20
CA ASN A 516 7.91 8.71 -21.36
C ASN A 516 7.18 10.03 -21.02
N PHE A 517 6.58 10.14 -19.84
CA PHE A 517 5.88 11.34 -19.36
C PHE A 517 6.72 12.22 -18.42
N ILE A 518 8.02 11.96 -18.26
CA ILE A 518 8.91 12.70 -17.35
C ILE A 518 9.32 14.11 -17.88
N ASN A 519 8.94 14.46 -19.11
CA ASN A 519 9.39 15.69 -19.79
C ASN A 519 8.93 17.01 -19.15
#